data_AF-X0XMS8-F1
#
_entry.id   AF-X0XMS8-F1
#
_cell.length_a   1.000
_cell.length_b   1.000
_cell.length_c   1.000
_cell.angle_alpha   90.00
_cell.angle_beta   90.00
_cell.angle_gamma   90.00
#
_symmetry.space_group_name_H-M   'P 1'
#
loop_
_entity.id
_entity.type
_entity.pdbx_description
1 polymer ?
#
loop_
_entity_poly.entity_id
_entity_poly.type
_entity_poly.pdbx_seq_one_letter_code
_entity_poly.pdbx_strand_id
1 'polypeptide(L)'
;EYGEFDKLGHDLQAKLAAQIDDQLELLLERIHGLLESGWKQVRVVTDHGWLLMPGGLPKVSLPKYLTESRWARCASIKDNAHVEVPVASWHWNQNERFAFAPGAHCFVKGHEYAHGGVSLQECMVPVLTFVLTAVPAAVTFTIKEVQWLGLRCRVTVEPAGTGLVADLRTKPSDPDSSVAEPKALDTEGKVGLLVADETLEGTMVSLVIVDASGRIVRKEAT
;
A
#
# COMPACT_ATOMS: atom_id res chain seq x y z
N GLU A 1 -2.20 3.62 11.30
CA GLU A 1 -2.32 3.68 9.83
C GLU A 1 -1.13 2.95 9.23
N TYR A 2 -1.30 2.28 8.09
CA TYR A 2 -0.20 1.62 7.38
C TYR A 2 -0.29 2.01 5.90
N GLY A 3 0.83 2.48 5.33
CA GLY A 3 0.87 3.22 4.07
C GLY A 3 0.93 4.74 4.28
N GLU A 4 1.24 5.48 3.22
CA GLU A 4 1.32 6.95 3.22
C GLU A 4 0.36 7.59 2.20
N PHE A 5 -0.76 6.92 1.86
CA PHE A 5 -1.66 7.35 0.79
C PHE A 5 -2.13 8.80 0.91
N ASP A 6 -2.55 9.24 2.10
CA ASP A 6 -3.08 10.59 2.26
C ASP A 6 -1.99 11.66 2.09
N LYS A 7 -0.88 11.48 2.80
CA LYS A 7 0.30 12.35 2.70
C LYS A 7 0.82 12.42 1.27
N LEU A 8 1.03 11.26 0.62
CA LEU A 8 1.47 11.19 -0.77
C LEU A 8 0.46 11.80 -1.73
N GLY A 9 -0.85 11.67 -1.45
CA GLY A 9 -1.89 12.34 -2.22
C GLY A 9 -1.75 13.85 -2.20
N HIS A 10 -1.58 14.43 -1.01
CA HIS A 10 -1.35 15.87 -0.87
C HIS A 10 -0.04 16.31 -1.52
N ASP A 11 1.04 15.55 -1.35
CA ASP A 11 2.38 15.90 -1.85
C ASP A 11 2.51 15.74 -3.38
N LEU A 12 1.95 14.67 -3.93
CA LEU A 12 2.16 14.25 -5.33
C LEU A 12 1.00 14.61 -6.25
N GLN A 13 -0.19 14.92 -5.71
CA GLN A 13 -1.38 15.24 -6.49
C GLN A 13 -1.67 14.13 -7.53
N ALA A 14 -1.84 14.45 -8.82
CA ALA A 14 -2.11 13.44 -9.85
C ALA A 14 -1.05 12.33 -9.93
N LYS A 15 0.20 12.60 -9.50
CA LYS A 15 1.29 11.61 -9.53
C LYS A 15 1.13 10.50 -8.48
N LEU A 16 0.22 10.64 -7.50
CA LEU A 16 -0.13 9.55 -6.59
C LEU A 16 -0.55 8.29 -7.38
N ALA A 17 -1.20 8.44 -8.54
CA ALA A 17 -1.63 7.32 -9.37
C ALA A 17 -0.49 6.32 -9.67
N ALA A 18 0.73 6.82 -9.86
CA ALA A 18 1.91 5.99 -10.15
C ALA A 18 2.54 5.37 -8.90
N GLN A 19 1.99 5.61 -7.70
CA GLN A 19 2.50 5.11 -6.42
C GLN A 19 1.49 4.21 -5.71
N ILE A 20 0.27 4.07 -6.23
CA ILE A 20 -0.80 3.29 -5.60
C ILE A 20 -0.37 1.83 -5.43
N ASP A 21 0.16 1.22 -6.50
CA ASP A 21 0.53 -0.20 -6.48
C ASP A 21 1.66 -0.48 -5.47
N ASP A 22 2.67 0.37 -5.41
CA ASP A 22 3.77 0.23 -4.44
C ASP A 22 3.26 0.36 -2.99
N GLN A 23 2.32 1.27 -2.72
CA GLN A 23 1.72 1.41 -1.39
C GLN A 23 0.81 0.23 -1.03
N LEU A 24 0.08 -0.32 -2.01
CA LEU A 24 -0.73 -1.53 -1.82
C LEU A 24 0.13 -2.75 -1.54
N GLU A 25 1.28 -2.88 -2.23
CA GLU A 25 2.23 -3.95 -2.02
C GLU A 25 2.72 -3.96 -0.56
N LEU A 26 3.15 -2.82 -0.03
CA LEU A 26 3.54 -2.68 1.37
C LEU A 26 2.42 -3.14 2.32
N LEU A 27 1.18 -2.72 2.06
CA LEU A 27 0.02 -3.11 2.86
C LEU A 27 -0.21 -4.63 2.80
N LEU A 28 -0.13 -5.24 1.61
CA LEU A 28 -0.27 -6.69 1.44
C LEU A 28 0.81 -7.45 2.19
N GLU A 29 2.07 -7.00 2.10
CA GLU A 29 3.17 -7.58 2.88
C GLU A 29 2.89 -7.56 4.37
N ARG A 30 2.34 -6.45 4.88
CA ARG A 30 1.97 -6.33 6.27
C ARG A 30 0.85 -7.28 6.67
N ILE A 31 -0.18 -7.40 5.83
CA ILE A 31 -1.31 -8.31 6.05
C ILE A 31 -0.82 -9.76 6.08
N HIS A 32 0.00 -10.15 5.11
CA HIS A 32 0.61 -11.48 5.07
C HIS A 32 1.43 -11.75 6.32
N GLY A 33 2.36 -10.86 6.68
CA GLY A 33 3.21 -11.05 7.86
C GLY A 33 2.42 -11.22 9.16
N LEU A 34 1.29 -10.51 9.31
CA LEU A 34 0.38 -10.71 10.45
C LEU A 34 -0.28 -12.10 10.40
N LEU A 35 -0.87 -12.48 9.27
CA LEU A 35 -1.51 -13.79 9.15
C LEU A 35 -0.53 -14.94 9.39
N GLU A 36 0.70 -14.83 8.88
CA GLU A 36 1.76 -15.82 9.08
C GLU A 36 2.26 -15.91 10.52
N SER A 37 2.22 -14.80 11.27
CA SER A 37 2.56 -14.80 12.69
C SER A 37 1.43 -15.36 13.57
N GLY A 38 0.42 -16.02 12.98
CA GLY A 38 -0.66 -16.71 13.68
C GLY A 38 -1.93 -15.88 13.90
N TRP A 39 -2.02 -14.67 13.36
CA TRP A 39 -3.29 -13.92 13.40
C TRP A 39 -4.31 -14.62 12.52
N LYS A 40 -5.49 -14.93 13.08
CA LYS A 40 -6.54 -15.67 12.37
C LYS A 40 -7.22 -14.85 11.28
N GLN A 41 -7.24 -13.53 11.44
CA GLN A 41 -7.93 -12.60 10.57
C GLN A 41 -7.27 -11.22 10.67
N VAL A 42 -7.21 -10.52 9.54
CA VAL A 42 -6.83 -9.11 9.47
C VAL A 42 -7.98 -8.33 8.84
N ARG A 43 -8.47 -7.29 9.53
CA ARG A 43 -9.48 -6.37 9.00
C ARG A 43 -8.80 -5.08 8.59
N VAL A 44 -9.05 -4.64 7.36
CA VAL A 44 -8.53 -3.40 6.79
C VAL A 44 -9.70 -2.47 6.54
N VAL A 45 -9.55 -1.24 7.03
CA VAL A 45 -10.52 -0.15 6.88
C VAL A 45 -9.76 1.13 6.56
N THR A 46 -10.42 2.07 5.91
CA THR A 46 -9.97 3.47 5.91
C THR A 46 -10.86 4.28 6.86
N ASP A 47 -10.45 5.49 7.17
CA ASP A 47 -11.26 6.48 7.89
C ASP A 47 -12.07 7.35 6.93
N HIS A 48 -11.50 7.63 5.75
CA HIS A 48 -12.16 8.29 4.65
C HIS A 48 -11.65 7.77 3.29
N GLY A 49 -12.36 8.14 2.23
CA GLY A 49 -11.84 8.11 0.87
C GLY A 49 -11.30 9.47 0.44
N TRP A 50 -11.05 9.62 -0.85
CA TRP A 50 -10.43 10.79 -1.45
C TRP A 50 -10.79 10.87 -2.94
N LEU A 51 -10.57 12.03 -3.56
CA LEU A 51 -10.71 12.20 -5.00
C LEU A 51 -9.36 12.35 -5.67
N LEU A 52 -9.20 11.67 -6.82
CA LEU A 52 -8.13 11.91 -7.78
C LEU A 52 -8.74 12.36 -9.10
N MET A 53 -8.30 13.50 -9.62
CA MET A 53 -8.70 13.93 -10.94
C MET A 53 -7.53 14.65 -11.63
N PRO A 54 -6.71 13.92 -12.41
CA PRO A 54 -5.70 14.54 -13.26
C PRO A 54 -6.33 15.61 -14.16
N GLY A 55 -5.74 16.81 -14.19
CA GLY A 55 -6.33 17.99 -14.85
C GLY A 55 -7.11 18.93 -13.91
N GLY A 56 -7.33 18.52 -12.66
CA GLY A 56 -7.75 19.38 -11.56
C GLY A 56 -9.23 19.34 -11.23
N LEU A 57 -9.52 19.22 -9.93
CA LEU A 57 -10.86 19.26 -9.34
C LEU A 57 -11.56 20.60 -9.64
N PRO A 58 -12.86 20.57 -10.03
CA PRO A 58 -13.57 21.77 -10.42
C PRO A 58 -13.73 22.72 -9.23
N LYS A 59 -13.57 24.03 -9.46
CA LYS A 59 -13.71 25.02 -8.39
C LYS A 59 -15.17 25.43 -8.21
N VAL A 60 -15.62 25.49 -6.96
CA VAL A 60 -16.82 26.21 -6.53
C VAL A 60 -16.43 27.39 -5.64
N SER A 61 -17.20 28.49 -5.66
CA SER A 61 -16.88 29.67 -4.86
C SER A 61 -17.42 29.56 -3.44
N LEU A 62 -16.55 29.80 -2.45
CA LEU A 62 -16.92 30.05 -1.06
C LEU A 62 -16.13 31.27 -0.56
N PRO A 63 -16.72 32.45 -0.38
CA PRO A 63 -15.97 33.65 0.01
C PRO A 63 -15.21 33.50 1.34
N LYS A 64 -13.91 33.84 1.36
CA LYS A 64 -13.03 33.68 2.54
C LYS A 64 -13.54 34.44 3.78
N TYR A 65 -14.19 35.59 3.59
CA TYR A 65 -14.64 36.41 4.72
C TYR A 65 -15.80 35.77 5.51
N LEU A 66 -16.49 34.79 4.92
CA LEU A 66 -17.57 34.01 5.54
C LEU A 66 -17.06 32.80 6.33
N THR A 67 -15.78 32.45 6.18
CA THR A 67 -15.18 31.26 6.78
C THR A 67 -14.21 31.63 7.89
N GLU A 68 -14.14 30.83 8.94
CA GLU A 68 -13.07 30.91 9.94
C GLU A 68 -11.80 30.22 9.45
N SER A 69 -11.97 29.06 8.82
CA SER A 69 -10.92 28.32 8.12
C SER A 69 -11.48 27.71 6.86
N ARG A 70 -10.66 27.61 5.80
CA ARG A 70 -11.09 27.10 4.50
C ARG A 70 -10.01 26.24 3.88
N TRP A 71 -10.32 24.97 3.75
CA TRP A 71 -9.49 23.93 3.15
C TRP A 71 -9.92 23.69 1.70
N ALA A 72 -9.33 22.70 1.04
CA ALA A 72 -9.66 22.38 -0.35
C ALA A 72 -11.16 22.05 -0.51
N ARG A 73 -11.75 21.27 0.39
CA ARG A 73 -13.11 20.75 0.24
C ARG A 73 -14.06 20.98 1.43
N CYS A 74 -13.54 21.40 2.57
CA CYS A 74 -14.33 21.82 3.73
C CYS A 74 -13.93 23.20 4.21
N ALA A 75 -14.83 23.82 4.98
CA ALA A 75 -14.55 25.08 5.66
C ALA A 75 -15.38 25.17 6.95
N SER A 76 -14.76 25.65 8.03
CA SER A 76 -15.52 26.16 9.17
C SER A 76 -16.14 27.51 8.77
N ILE A 77 -17.44 27.69 9.01
CA ILE A 77 -18.16 28.92 8.70
C ILE A 77 -18.29 29.79 9.96
N LYS A 78 -18.17 31.11 9.79
CA LYS A 78 -18.38 32.04 10.92
C LYS A 78 -19.81 31.96 11.43
N ASP A 79 -19.99 32.28 12.71
CA ASP A 79 -21.31 32.44 13.30
C ASP A 79 -22.18 33.38 12.47
N ASN A 80 -23.43 32.96 12.22
CA ASN A 80 -24.43 33.65 11.41
C ASN A 80 -24.06 33.91 9.93
N ALA A 81 -22.93 33.38 9.45
CA ALA A 81 -22.62 33.42 8.02
C ALA A 81 -23.63 32.59 7.23
N HIS A 82 -24.07 33.15 6.11
CA HIS A 82 -24.90 32.47 5.12
C HIS A 82 -24.03 32.14 3.92
N VAL A 83 -24.03 30.88 3.51
CA VAL A 83 -23.24 30.36 2.39
C VAL A 83 -24.17 29.62 1.43
N GLU A 84 -23.88 29.70 0.14
CA GLU A 84 -24.68 29.09 -0.94
C GLU A 84 -24.25 27.64 -1.27
N VAL A 85 -23.43 27.05 -0.41
CA VAL A 85 -22.92 25.67 -0.57
C VAL A 85 -23.49 24.78 0.53
N PRO A 86 -23.53 23.45 0.34
CA PRO A 86 -24.04 22.54 1.37
C PRO A 86 -23.33 22.73 2.71
N VAL A 87 -24.14 22.69 3.78
CA VAL A 87 -23.69 22.78 5.16
C VAL A 87 -24.16 21.57 5.95
N ALA A 88 -23.30 21.06 6.83
CA ALA A 88 -23.63 20.03 7.81
C ALA A 88 -23.18 20.47 9.21
N SER A 89 -23.76 19.85 10.25
CA SER A 89 -23.33 20.04 11.63
C SER A 89 -22.51 18.84 12.10
N TRP A 90 -21.61 19.06 13.06
CA TRP A 90 -20.91 17.95 13.70
C TRP A 90 -21.87 17.10 14.54
N HIS A 91 -21.70 15.79 14.49
CA HIS A 91 -22.55 14.85 15.24
C HIS A 91 -22.55 15.14 16.75
N TRP A 92 -21.37 15.42 17.31
CA TRP A 92 -21.16 15.65 18.74
C TRP A 92 -21.31 17.12 19.17
N ASN A 93 -21.43 18.05 18.22
CA ASN A 93 -21.64 19.47 18.50
C ASN A 93 -22.45 20.12 17.37
N GLN A 94 -23.77 20.14 17.53
CA GLN A 94 -24.66 20.61 16.47
C GLN A 94 -24.57 22.12 16.21
N ASN A 95 -24.00 22.88 17.15
CA ASN A 95 -23.78 24.32 17.02
C ASN A 95 -22.64 24.64 16.06
N GLU A 96 -21.68 23.72 15.92
CA GLU A 96 -20.56 23.86 15.00
C GLU A 96 -20.98 23.40 13.61
N ARG A 97 -20.85 24.30 12.64
CA ARG A 97 -21.28 24.07 11.26
C ARG A 97 -20.11 24.12 10.28
N PHE A 98 -20.22 23.15 9.39
CA PHE A 98 -19.43 22.79 8.24
C PHE A 98 -19.85 23.18 6.84
N ALA A 99 -19.17 24.04 6.09
CA ALA A 99 -19.40 24.07 4.63
C ALA A 99 -18.57 22.99 3.93
N PHE A 100 -19.15 22.28 2.96
CA PHE A 100 -18.43 21.31 2.14
C PHE A 100 -18.71 21.48 0.65
N ALA A 101 -17.71 21.21 -0.18
CA ALA A 101 -17.81 21.39 -1.61
C ALA A 101 -18.61 20.22 -2.25
N PRO A 102 -19.67 20.50 -3.05
CA PRO A 102 -20.55 19.47 -3.58
C PRO A 102 -19.87 18.61 -4.66
N GLY A 103 -20.25 17.34 -4.74
CA GLY A 103 -19.77 16.42 -5.79
C GLY A 103 -18.25 16.29 -5.76
N ALA A 104 -17.57 16.61 -6.86
CA ALA A 104 -16.10 16.58 -6.96
C ALA A 104 -15.44 17.96 -6.76
N HIS A 105 -16.19 18.99 -6.37
CA HIS A 105 -15.67 20.35 -6.34
C HIS A 105 -14.70 20.61 -5.19
N CYS A 106 -13.90 21.66 -5.36
CA CYS A 106 -13.05 22.26 -4.33
C CYS A 106 -13.34 23.77 -4.19
N PHE A 107 -13.15 24.34 -3.00
CA PHE A 107 -13.17 25.78 -2.77
C PHE A 107 -11.90 26.49 -3.28
N VAL A 108 -10.83 25.72 -3.51
CA VAL A 108 -9.53 26.17 -3.99
C VAL A 108 -9.24 25.49 -5.33
N LYS A 109 -8.78 26.25 -6.33
CA LYS A 109 -8.39 25.71 -7.65
C LYS A 109 -6.99 25.09 -7.56
N GLY A 110 -6.72 24.10 -8.40
CA GLY A 110 -5.37 23.57 -8.60
C GLY A 110 -5.07 22.29 -7.81
N HIS A 111 -6.05 21.75 -7.11
CA HIS A 111 -5.94 20.42 -6.51
C HIS A 111 -6.35 19.36 -7.51
N GLU A 112 -5.53 18.32 -7.66
CA GLU A 112 -5.86 17.10 -8.41
C GLU A 112 -6.10 15.93 -7.46
N TYR A 113 -5.56 16.01 -6.24
CA TYR A 113 -5.91 15.18 -5.10
C TYR A 113 -6.54 16.05 -4.01
N ALA A 114 -7.69 15.66 -3.47
CA ALA A 114 -8.22 16.24 -2.25
C ALA A 114 -9.26 15.33 -1.58
N HIS A 115 -9.40 15.51 -0.27
CA HIS A 115 -10.47 14.94 0.54
C HIS A 115 -11.06 16.02 1.48
N GLY A 116 -11.95 15.62 2.38
CA GLY A 116 -12.60 16.50 3.35
C GLY A 116 -13.96 17.05 2.89
N GLY A 117 -14.44 16.64 1.71
CA GLY A 117 -15.82 16.82 1.30
C GLY A 117 -16.74 15.74 1.88
N VAL A 118 -17.92 15.59 1.28
CA VAL A 118 -18.92 14.57 1.62
C VAL A 118 -19.39 13.85 0.34
N SER A 119 -18.48 13.67 -0.62
CA SER A 119 -18.79 12.93 -1.84
C SER A 119 -18.92 11.44 -1.54
N LEU A 120 -19.62 10.71 -2.41
CA LEU A 120 -19.79 9.26 -2.25
C LEU A 120 -18.43 8.53 -2.15
N GLN A 121 -17.45 8.93 -2.95
CA GLN A 121 -16.12 8.32 -2.95
C GLN A 121 -15.33 8.60 -1.67
N GLU A 122 -15.60 9.70 -0.98
CA GLU A 122 -14.99 9.99 0.33
C GLU A 122 -15.70 9.27 1.49
N CYS A 123 -17.01 9.05 1.37
CA CYS A 123 -17.82 8.48 2.46
C CYS A 123 -18.00 6.96 2.35
N MET A 124 -17.83 6.37 1.17
CA MET A 124 -17.93 4.92 0.98
C MET A 124 -16.60 4.27 1.32
N VAL A 125 -16.50 3.79 2.57
CA VAL A 125 -15.27 3.19 3.09
C VAL A 125 -15.40 1.65 3.11
N PRO A 126 -14.58 0.91 2.34
CA PRO A 126 -14.64 -0.54 2.35
C PRO A 126 -14.11 -1.11 3.67
N VAL A 127 -14.74 -2.20 4.12
CA VAL A 127 -14.24 -3.03 5.23
C VAL A 127 -13.80 -4.35 4.63
N LEU A 128 -12.50 -4.50 4.42
CA LEU A 128 -11.91 -5.70 3.85
C LEU A 128 -11.48 -6.65 4.97
N THR A 129 -11.72 -7.94 4.76
CA THR A 129 -11.40 -8.97 5.75
C THR A 129 -10.57 -10.04 5.08
N PHE A 130 -9.35 -10.22 5.58
CA PHE A 130 -8.39 -11.20 5.08
C PHE A 130 -8.26 -12.34 6.10
N VAL A 131 -8.32 -13.57 5.60
CA VAL A 131 -8.12 -14.80 6.35
C VAL A 131 -7.26 -15.74 5.53
N LEU A 132 -6.52 -16.62 6.20
CA LEU A 132 -5.88 -17.74 5.51
C LEU A 132 -6.94 -18.81 5.23
N THR A 133 -7.15 -19.15 3.96
CA THR A 133 -8.07 -20.23 3.54
C THR A 133 -7.57 -21.62 3.91
N ALA A 134 -6.26 -21.76 4.15
CA ALA A 134 -5.64 -22.91 4.80
C ALA A 134 -4.49 -22.41 5.69
N VAL A 135 -4.39 -22.95 6.91
CA VAL A 135 -3.15 -22.84 7.68
C VAL A 135 -2.19 -23.82 7.00
N PRO A 136 -1.15 -23.36 6.28
CA PRO A 136 -0.22 -24.29 5.68
C PRO A 136 0.46 -25.08 6.80
N ALA A 137 0.79 -26.33 6.51
CA ALA A 137 1.77 -27.03 7.32
C ALA A 137 3.00 -26.12 7.41
N ALA A 138 3.44 -25.79 8.63
CA ALA A 138 4.62 -24.98 8.82
C ALA A 138 5.80 -25.72 8.18
N VAL A 139 6.29 -25.25 7.03
CA VAL A 139 7.54 -25.75 6.48
C VAL A 139 8.65 -25.20 7.37
N THR A 140 9.14 -26.04 8.27
CA THR A 140 10.16 -25.65 9.24
C THR A 140 11.54 -25.80 8.61
N PHE A 141 12.08 -24.70 8.09
CA PHE A 141 13.50 -24.58 7.74
C PHE A 141 14.03 -23.20 8.14
N THR A 142 15.35 -23.10 8.22
CA THR A 142 16.10 -21.86 8.44
C THR A 142 17.04 -21.64 7.28
N ILE A 143 17.15 -20.40 6.80
CA ILE A 143 18.21 -20.01 5.87
C ILE A 143 19.51 -19.95 6.67
N LYS A 144 20.46 -20.82 6.32
CA LYS A 144 21.75 -20.92 7.00
C LYS A 144 22.76 -19.93 6.47
N GLU A 145 22.74 -19.74 5.16
CA GLU A 145 23.72 -18.93 4.47
C GLU A 145 23.12 -18.37 3.19
N VAL A 146 23.36 -17.08 2.96
CA VAL A 146 23.17 -16.38 1.70
C VAL A 146 24.51 -15.75 1.35
N GLN A 147 25.10 -16.15 0.23
CA GLN A 147 26.44 -15.71 -0.16
C GLN A 147 26.47 -15.32 -1.64
N TRP A 148 26.90 -14.10 -1.92
CA TRP A 148 27.21 -13.66 -3.28
C TRP A 148 28.65 -14.02 -3.68
N LEU A 149 28.79 -14.64 -4.84
CA LEU A 149 30.07 -14.93 -5.49
C LEU A 149 30.02 -14.42 -6.93
N GLY A 150 30.41 -13.16 -7.11
CA GLY A 150 30.15 -12.42 -8.36
C GLY A 150 28.65 -12.33 -8.62
N LEU A 151 28.22 -12.65 -9.83
CA LEU A 151 26.81 -12.63 -10.26
C LEU A 151 25.95 -13.79 -9.75
N ARG A 152 26.50 -14.65 -8.89
CA ARG A 152 25.79 -15.84 -8.39
C ARG A 152 25.53 -15.73 -6.90
N CYS A 153 24.25 -15.77 -6.53
CA CYS A 153 23.82 -15.90 -5.14
C CYS A 153 23.67 -17.39 -4.79
N ARG A 154 24.40 -17.84 -3.77
CA ARG A 154 24.30 -19.19 -3.20
C ARG A 154 23.48 -19.13 -1.92
N VAL A 155 22.56 -20.07 -1.80
CA VAL A 155 21.65 -20.16 -0.66
C VAL A 155 21.71 -21.58 -0.11
N THR A 156 21.81 -21.70 1.21
CA THR A 156 21.73 -22.96 1.94
C THR A 156 20.62 -22.87 2.99
N VAL A 157 19.76 -23.88 3.05
CA VAL A 157 18.72 -24.01 4.09
C VAL A 157 18.88 -25.29 4.90
N GLU A 158 18.46 -25.27 6.16
CA GLU A 158 18.44 -26.46 7.03
C GLU A 158 17.14 -26.54 7.86
N PRO A 159 16.49 -27.72 7.95
CA PRO A 159 16.78 -28.94 7.19
C PRO A 159 16.48 -28.79 5.69
N ALA A 160 17.08 -29.64 4.86
CA ALA A 160 16.77 -29.72 3.44
C ALA A 160 15.28 -30.08 3.26
N GLY A 161 14.55 -29.26 2.51
CA GLY A 161 13.14 -29.44 2.20
C GLY A 161 12.94 -29.87 0.75
N THR A 162 11.86 -30.60 0.48
CA THR A 162 11.43 -30.91 -0.89
C THR A 162 10.37 -29.93 -1.36
N GLY A 163 10.34 -29.64 -2.67
CA GLY A 163 9.34 -28.74 -3.26
C GLY A 163 9.54 -27.25 -2.93
N LEU A 164 10.72 -26.86 -2.44
CA LEU A 164 11.09 -25.46 -2.24
C LEU A 164 11.82 -24.93 -3.47
N VAL A 165 11.47 -23.71 -3.88
CA VAL A 165 12.10 -22.98 -4.98
C VAL A 165 12.63 -21.65 -4.44
N ALA A 166 13.88 -21.33 -4.76
CA ALA A 166 14.48 -20.04 -4.44
C ALA A 166 14.40 -19.10 -5.64
N ASP A 167 14.20 -17.83 -5.35
CA ASP A 167 14.02 -16.75 -6.32
C ASP A 167 14.69 -15.47 -5.78
N LEU A 168 15.15 -14.59 -6.68
CA LEU A 168 15.70 -13.28 -6.34
C LEU A 168 14.81 -12.21 -6.95
N ARG A 169 14.18 -11.40 -6.10
CA ARG A 169 13.18 -10.41 -6.51
C ARG A 169 13.58 -9.01 -6.08
N THR A 170 13.37 -8.03 -6.96
CA THR A 170 13.49 -6.60 -6.60
C THR A 170 12.30 -6.15 -5.72
N LYS A 171 11.14 -6.76 -5.91
CA LYS A 171 9.94 -6.59 -5.06
C LYS A 171 9.54 -7.96 -4.50
N PRO A 172 9.79 -8.27 -3.21
CA PRO A 172 9.70 -9.63 -2.69
C PRO A 172 8.36 -10.34 -2.95
N SER A 173 7.25 -9.60 -2.92
CA SER A 173 5.92 -10.19 -3.07
C SER A 173 5.35 -10.13 -4.51
N ASP A 174 6.10 -9.52 -5.44
CA ASP A 174 5.79 -9.48 -6.87
C ASP A 174 6.60 -10.54 -7.65
N PRO A 175 5.96 -11.62 -8.14
CA PRO A 175 6.63 -12.68 -8.88
C PRO A 175 7.19 -12.25 -10.25
N ASP A 176 6.73 -11.13 -10.81
CA ASP A 176 7.22 -10.62 -12.09
C ASP A 176 8.50 -9.78 -11.94
N SER A 177 8.94 -9.57 -10.69
CA SER A 177 10.11 -8.76 -10.33
C SER A 177 11.41 -9.57 -10.18
N SER A 178 11.41 -10.83 -10.62
CA SER A 178 12.55 -11.75 -10.57
C SER A 178 13.72 -11.29 -11.46
N VAL A 179 14.92 -11.33 -10.91
CA VAL A 179 16.18 -10.96 -11.61
C VAL A 179 17.02 -12.17 -12.03
N ALA A 180 16.61 -13.38 -11.64
CA ALA A 180 17.23 -14.65 -11.99
C ALA A 180 16.14 -15.69 -12.22
N GLU A 181 16.47 -16.76 -12.95
CA GLU A 181 15.55 -17.90 -13.09
C GLU A 181 15.33 -18.57 -11.72
N PRO A 182 14.08 -18.67 -11.23
CA PRO A 182 13.78 -19.37 -9.98
C PRO A 182 14.21 -20.83 -10.07
N LYS A 183 14.86 -21.34 -9.01
CA LYS A 183 15.47 -22.68 -9.02
C LYS A 183 15.14 -23.47 -7.77
N ALA A 184 14.77 -24.73 -7.97
CA ALA A 184 14.53 -25.67 -6.88
C ALA A 184 15.81 -25.92 -6.07
N LEU A 185 15.65 -26.09 -4.75
CA LEU A 185 16.73 -26.50 -3.87
C LEU A 185 17.06 -27.98 -4.12
N ASP A 186 18.34 -28.32 -4.05
CA ASP A 186 18.80 -29.70 -4.17
C ASP A 186 18.50 -30.53 -2.90
N THR A 187 18.86 -31.82 -2.93
CA THR A 187 18.65 -32.74 -1.82
C THR A 187 19.42 -32.38 -0.54
N GLU A 188 20.43 -31.51 -0.63
CA GLU A 188 21.19 -30.98 0.50
C GLU A 188 20.65 -29.62 0.97
N GLY A 189 19.58 -29.10 0.36
CA GLY A 189 19.01 -27.79 0.69
C GLY A 189 19.82 -26.62 0.13
N LYS A 190 20.59 -26.84 -0.94
CA LYS A 190 21.44 -25.81 -1.57
C LYS A 190 20.89 -25.41 -2.93
N VAL A 191 21.14 -24.16 -3.30
CA VAL A 191 20.82 -23.63 -4.62
C VAL A 191 21.74 -22.47 -4.99
N GLY A 192 22.01 -22.32 -6.29
CA GLY A 192 22.74 -21.18 -6.84
C GLY A 192 21.91 -20.50 -7.92
N LEU A 193 21.61 -19.21 -7.70
CA LEU A 193 20.86 -18.35 -8.61
C LEU A 193 21.84 -17.42 -9.34
N LEU A 194 21.82 -17.44 -10.67
CA LEU A 194 22.70 -16.63 -11.50
C LEU A 194 21.91 -15.43 -12.03
N VAL A 195 22.36 -14.22 -11.73
CA VAL A 195 21.86 -12.98 -12.33
C VAL A 195 22.71 -12.71 -13.58
N ALA A 196 22.22 -13.10 -14.75
CA ALA A 196 23.01 -12.99 -15.98
C ALA A 196 23.17 -11.54 -16.47
N ASP A 197 22.27 -10.64 -16.06
CA ASP A 197 22.31 -9.22 -16.43
C ASP A 197 23.21 -8.43 -15.48
N GLU A 198 24.42 -8.12 -15.94
CA GLU A 198 25.41 -7.32 -15.20
C GLU A 198 24.94 -5.89 -14.92
N THR A 199 23.96 -5.37 -15.66
CA THR A 199 23.46 -3.99 -15.45
C THR A 199 22.69 -3.85 -14.14
N LEU A 200 22.29 -4.96 -13.52
CA LEU A 200 21.60 -5.00 -12.23
C LEU A 200 22.55 -4.93 -11.04
N GLU A 201 23.88 -4.91 -11.25
CA GLU A 201 24.85 -4.80 -10.17
C GLU A 201 24.59 -3.55 -9.30
N GLY A 202 24.54 -3.73 -7.98
CA GLY A 202 24.18 -2.68 -7.03
C GLY A 202 22.67 -2.48 -6.80
N THR A 203 21.81 -3.17 -7.54
CA THR A 203 20.36 -3.19 -7.29
C THR A 203 20.05 -4.03 -6.06
N MET A 204 19.26 -3.50 -5.13
CA MET A 204 18.82 -4.29 -3.98
C MET A 204 17.82 -5.36 -4.41
N VAL A 205 18.08 -6.60 -4.00
CA VAL A 205 17.19 -7.74 -4.22
C VAL A 205 16.99 -8.49 -2.91
N SER A 206 15.86 -9.17 -2.81
CA SER A 206 15.59 -10.09 -1.70
C SER A 206 15.54 -11.52 -2.21
N LEU A 207 16.10 -12.41 -1.41
CA LEU A 207 15.88 -13.85 -1.55
C LEU A 207 14.45 -14.15 -1.11
N VAL A 208 13.74 -14.89 -1.94
CA VAL A 208 12.40 -15.40 -1.66
C VAL A 208 12.42 -16.91 -1.83
N ILE A 209 11.94 -17.64 -0.82
CA ILE A 209 11.73 -19.08 -0.89
C ILE A 209 10.23 -19.32 -1.01
N VAL A 210 9.81 -20.00 -2.08
CA VAL A 210 8.42 -20.38 -2.33
C VAL A 210 8.22 -21.88 -2.19
N ASP A 211 7.04 -22.29 -1.74
CA ASP A 211 6.63 -23.71 -1.70
C ASP A 211 6.00 -24.16 -3.03
N ALA A 212 5.63 -25.43 -3.10
CA ALA A 212 5.01 -26.05 -4.27
C ALA A 212 3.65 -25.43 -4.67
N SER A 213 3.02 -24.65 -3.80
CA SER A 213 1.79 -23.90 -4.11
C SER A 213 2.07 -22.49 -4.66
N GLY A 214 3.33 -22.09 -4.77
CA GLY A 214 3.75 -20.74 -5.18
C GLY A 214 3.71 -19.72 -4.05
N ARG A 215 3.48 -20.16 -2.80
CA ARG A 215 3.43 -19.27 -1.64
C ARG A 215 4.83 -18.97 -1.14
N ILE A 216 5.09 -17.71 -0.81
CA ILE A 216 6.31 -17.30 -0.11
C ILE A 216 6.31 -17.87 1.32
N VAL A 217 7.35 -18.63 1.64
CA VAL A 217 7.55 -19.28 2.94
C VAL A 217 8.60 -18.56 3.77
N ARG A 218 9.58 -17.94 3.10
CA ARG A 218 10.63 -17.13 3.73
C ARG A 218 11.10 -16.05 2.77
N LYS A 219 11.45 -14.88 3.29
CA LYS A 219 12.16 -13.84 2.56
C LYS A 219 13.29 -13.27 3.41
N GLU A 220 14.40 -12.90 2.76
CA GLU A 220 15.59 -12.33 3.41
C GLU A 220 16.28 -11.35 2.45
N ALA A 221 16.77 -10.22 2.98
CA ALA A 221 17.61 -9.31 2.19
C ALA A 221 18.97 -9.98 1.94
N THR A 222 19.53 -9.84 0.74
CA THR A 222 20.80 -10.49 0.35
C THR A 222 21.98 -9.55 0.31
#